data_AF-A0AAD1JZV5-F1
#
_entry.id   AF-A0AAD1JZV5-F1
#
_cell.length_a   1.000
_cell.length_b   1.000
_cell.length_c   1.000
_cell.angle_alpha   90.00
_cell.angle_beta   90.00
_cell.angle_gamma   90.00
#
_symmetry.space_group_name_H-M   'P 1'
#
loop_
_entity.id
_entity.type
_entity.pdbx_description
1 polymer ?
#
loop_
_entity_poly.entity_id
_entity_poly.type
_entity_poly.pdbx_seq_one_letter_code
_entity_poly.pdbx_strand_id
1 'polypeptide(L)'
;MQVFTTYKVKTKKKRGKKMPLLTPEMKKALRRVQADKLLNKKDLAKYIGVSESTAKSITKDNEPQNVKNKVFNAVVSAIAENC
;
A
#
# COMPACT_ATOMS: atom_id res chain seq x y z
N MET A 1 -33.59 7.43 40.70
CA MET A 1 -32.17 7.24 40.35
C MET A 1 -32.06 6.22 39.22
N GLN A 2 -31.88 6.66 37.98
CA GLN A 2 -31.18 5.87 36.96
C GLN A 2 -30.40 6.88 36.10
N VAL A 3 -29.11 6.98 36.39
CA VAL A 3 -28.18 7.86 35.70
C VAL A 3 -27.66 7.07 34.50
N PHE A 4 -28.22 7.31 33.32
CA PHE A 4 -27.64 6.79 32.07
C PHE A 4 -26.44 7.67 31.72
N THR A 5 -25.31 7.37 32.36
CA THR A 5 -24.01 7.91 31.97
C THR A 5 -23.66 7.39 30.59
N THR A 6 -23.37 8.34 29.68
CA THR A 6 -22.38 8.32 28.57
C THR A 6 -22.32 7.03 27.74
N TYR A 7 -22.42 7.04 26.41
CA TYR A 7 -21.30 7.42 25.56
C TYR A 7 -21.79 8.04 24.25
N LYS A 8 -21.55 9.33 24.11
CA LYS A 8 -21.51 10.00 22.82
C LYS A 8 -20.34 9.41 22.04
N VAL A 9 -20.58 8.42 21.18
CA VAL A 9 -19.56 7.91 20.25
C VAL A 9 -19.25 9.02 19.25
N LYS A 10 -18.38 9.94 19.66
CA LYS A 10 -17.62 10.79 18.75
C LYS A 10 -16.68 9.84 17.99
N THR A 11 -17.16 9.23 16.90
CA THR A 11 -16.24 8.85 15.82
C THR A 11 -15.69 10.15 15.27
N LYS A 12 -14.63 10.67 15.92
CA LYS A 12 -13.78 11.69 15.34
C LYS A 12 -13.21 11.06 14.07
N LYS A 13 -13.89 11.31 12.95
CA LYS A 13 -13.38 11.17 11.59
C LYS A 13 -12.21 12.15 11.46
N LYS A 14 -11.10 11.83 12.12
CA LYS A 14 -9.83 12.50 11.89
C LYS A 14 -9.53 12.22 10.42
N ARG A 15 -9.66 13.25 9.59
CA ARG A 15 -9.07 13.33 8.24
C ARG A 15 -7.54 13.31 8.36
N GLY A 16 -6.99 12.31 9.04
CA GLY A 16 -5.59 11.96 8.94
C GLY A 16 -5.51 10.97 7.79
N LYS A 17 -4.79 11.30 6.73
CA LYS A 17 -4.35 10.32 5.73
C LYS A 17 -3.74 9.13 6.50
N LYS A 18 -4.49 8.05 6.72
CA LYS A 18 -3.89 6.77 7.11
C LYS A 18 -3.03 6.39 5.93
N MET A 19 -1.71 6.48 6.08
CA MET A 19 -0.78 5.98 5.07
C MET A 19 -1.13 4.51 4.84
N PRO A 20 -1.55 4.12 3.63
CA PRO A 20 -1.95 2.76 3.37
C PRO A 20 -0.76 1.84 3.57
N LEU A 21 -1.04 0.72 4.24
CA LEU A 21 -0.08 -0.31 4.53
C LEU A 21 -0.03 -1.25 3.33
N LEU A 22 1.13 -1.34 2.69
CA LEU A 22 1.38 -2.37 1.69
C LEU A 22 1.59 -3.69 2.44
N THR A 23 0.65 -4.62 2.30
CA THR A 23 0.76 -5.94 2.93
C THR A 23 1.83 -6.79 2.23
N PRO A 24 2.42 -7.79 2.92
CA PRO A 24 3.30 -8.78 2.30
C PRO A 24 2.70 -9.43 1.04
N GLU A 25 1.39 -9.70 1.07
CA GLU A 25 0.66 -10.31 -0.04
C GLU A 25 0.68 -9.42 -1.30
N MET A 26 0.44 -8.11 -1.15
CA MET A 26 0.54 -7.15 -2.25
C MET A 26 1.97 -7.05 -2.77
N LYS A 27 2.97 -7.07 -1.89
CA LYS A 27 4.39 -7.10 -2.31
C LYS A 27 4.74 -8.37 -3.07
N LYS A 28 4.19 -9.51 -2.67
CA LYS A 28 4.38 -10.80 -3.34
C LYS A 28 3.71 -10.82 -4.71
N ALA A 29 2.47 -10.32 -4.81
CA ALA A 29 1.77 -10.15 -6.08
C ALA A 29 2.54 -9.20 -7.01
N LEU A 30 3.02 -8.08 -6.49
CA LEU A 30 3.84 -7.15 -7.28
C LEU A 30 5.14 -7.79 -7.79
N ARG A 31 5.80 -8.62 -7.00
CA ARG A 31 6.98 -9.40 -7.44
C ARG A 31 6.64 -10.41 -8.53
N ARG A 32 5.45 -11.03 -8.48
CA ARG A 32 4.98 -11.90 -9.56
C ARG A 32 4.75 -11.10 -10.84
N VAL A 33 4.05 -9.97 -10.77
CA VAL A 33 3.87 -9.06 -11.91
C VAL A 33 5.20 -8.58 -12.47
N GLN A 34 6.17 -8.28 -11.60
CA GLN A 34 7.51 -7.89 -12.00
C GLN A 34 8.22 -9.02 -12.77
N ALA A 35 8.16 -10.25 -12.27
CA ALA A 35 8.77 -11.41 -12.92
C ALA A 35 8.07 -11.74 -14.25
N ASP A 36 6.75 -11.65 -14.29
CA ASP A 36 5.92 -11.93 -15.47
C ASP A 36 6.21 -10.95 -16.61
N LYS A 37 6.25 -9.65 -16.31
CA LYS A 37 6.61 -8.60 -17.27
C LYS A 37 8.12 -8.41 -17.49
N LEU A 38 8.98 -9.21 -16.85
CA LEU A 38 10.45 -9.05 -16.89
C LEU A 38 10.91 -7.60 -16.57
N LEU A 39 10.23 -6.93 -15.64
CA LEU A 39 10.48 -5.53 -15.31
C LEU A 39 11.71 -5.38 -14.41
N ASN A 40 12.68 -4.56 -14.83
CA ASN A 40 13.80 -4.16 -13.98
C ASN A 40 13.32 -3.29 -12.81
N LYS A 41 14.13 -3.17 -11.76
CA LYS A 41 13.82 -2.34 -10.58
C LYS A 41 13.53 -0.89 -10.94
N LYS A 42 14.18 -0.37 -12.00
CA LYS A 42 13.97 0.98 -12.53
C LYS A 42 12.62 1.10 -13.24
N ASP A 43 12.30 0.13 -14.09
CA ASP A 43 11.04 0.12 -14.84
C ASP A 43 9.85 -0.13 -13.92
N LEU A 44 10.01 -0.98 -12.90
CA LEU A 44 9.01 -1.15 -11.85
C LEU A 44 8.76 0.17 -11.09
N ALA A 45 9.83 0.91 -10.77
CA ALA A 45 9.70 2.20 -10.12
C ALA A 45 8.91 3.20 -10.99
N LYS A 46 9.20 3.25 -12.30
CA LYS A 46 8.44 4.06 -13.26
C LYS A 46 6.99 3.58 -13.41
N TYR A 47 6.78 2.27 -13.50
CA TYR A 47 5.47 1.63 -13.69
C TYR A 47 4.52 1.93 -12.53
N ILE A 48 5.02 1.90 -11.29
CA ILE A 48 4.24 2.23 -10.10
C ILE A 48 4.26 3.76 -9.81
N GLY A 49 5.09 4.53 -10.52
CA GLY A 49 5.24 5.97 -10.30
C GLY A 49 5.87 6.32 -8.95
N VAL A 50 6.89 5.55 -8.53
CA VAL A 50 7.61 5.72 -7.26
C VAL A 50 9.11 5.92 -7.47
N SER A 51 9.78 6.40 -6.43
CA SER A 51 11.24 6.48 -6.40
C SER A 51 11.87 5.08 -6.40
N GLU A 52 13.02 4.92 -7.07
CA GLU A 52 13.77 3.65 -7.12
C GLU A 52 14.02 3.05 -5.73
N SER A 53 14.36 3.88 -4.75
CA SER A 53 14.57 3.46 -3.36
C SER A 53 13.30 2.86 -2.76
N THR A 54 12.13 3.45 -3.03
CA THR A 54 10.83 2.91 -2.59
C THR A 54 10.51 1.61 -3.32
N ALA A 55 10.68 1.54 -4.64
CA ALA A 55 10.48 0.30 -5.43
C ALA A 55 11.37 -0.84 -4.92
N LYS A 56 12.63 -0.53 -4.58
CA LYS A 56 13.58 -1.49 -4.00
C LYS A 56 13.13 -1.96 -2.62
N SER A 57 12.66 -1.07 -1.74
CA SER A 57 12.15 -1.47 -0.41
C SER A 57 10.88 -2.33 -0.51
N ILE A 58 9.93 -1.99 -1.39
CA ILE A 58 8.68 -2.76 -1.52
C ILE A 58 8.88 -4.13 -2.17
N THR A 59 9.92 -4.31 -3.00
CA THR A 59 10.25 -5.60 -3.61
C THR A 59 11.21 -6.44 -2.80
N LYS A 60 12.04 -5.83 -1.95
CA LYS A 60 13.03 -6.53 -1.14
C LYS A 60 12.43 -7.13 0.13
N ASP A 61 11.65 -6.36 0.87
CA ASP A 61 11.18 -6.77 2.21
C ASP A 61 9.84 -7.50 2.18
N ASN A 62 9.71 -8.54 3.00
CA ASN A 62 8.44 -9.23 3.25
C ASN A 62 7.62 -8.56 4.37
N GLU A 63 8.13 -7.50 4.98
CA GLU A 63 7.38 -6.81 6.02
C GLU A 63 6.35 -5.84 5.46
N PRO A 64 5.20 -5.68 6.12
CA PRO A 64 4.22 -4.69 5.73
C PRO A 64 4.81 -3.28 5.90
N GLN A 65 4.68 -2.44 4.87
CA GLN A 65 5.31 -1.12 4.84
C GLN A 65 4.28 -0.03 4.63
N ASN A 66 4.31 1.02 5.46
CA ASN A 66 3.51 2.21 5.23
C ASN A 66 4.02 2.94 3.97
N VAL A 67 3.14 3.13 3.01
CA VAL A 67 3.44 3.87 1.78
C VAL A 67 2.47 5.04 1.60
N LYS A 68 2.80 5.95 0.67
CA LYS A 68 1.86 7.01 0.28
C LYS A 68 0.71 6.40 -0.51
N ASN A 69 -0.50 6.99 -0.43
CA ASN A 69 -1.67 6.54 -1.19
C ASN A 69 -1.42 6.40 -2.69
N LYS A 70 -0.61 7.29 -3.28
CA LYS A 70 -0.24 7.20 -4.70
C LYS A 70 0.46 5.87 -5.02
N VAL A 71 1.42 5.48 -4.17
CA VAL A 71 2.16 4.22 -4.32
C VAL A 71 1.24 3.03 -4.14
N PHE A 72 0.41 3.04 -3.09
CA PHE A 72 -0.50 1.94 -2.83
C PHE A 72 -1.49 1.73 -3.97
N ASN A 73 -2.13 2.80 -4.45
CA ASN A 73 -3.06 2.71 -5.57
C ASN A 73 -2.36 2.20 -6.83
N ALA A 74 -1.15 2.68 -7.11
CA ALA A 74 -0.40 2.21 -8.28
C ALA A 74 0.01 0.73 -8.17
N VAL A 75 0.40 0.25 -6.98
CA VAL A 75 0.68 -1.18 -6.74
C VAL A 75 -0.59 -2.02 -6.92
N VAL A 76 -1.71 -1.58 -6.35
CA VAL A 76 -2.99 -2.29 -6.47
C VAL A 76 -3.47 -2.31 -7.91
N SER A 77 -3.38 -1.19 -8.64
CA SER A 77 -3.68 -1.14 -10.08
C SER A 77 -2.76 -2.06 -10.88
N ALA A 78 -1.45 -2.01 -10.64
CA ALA A 78 -0.48 -2.90 -11.29
C ALA A 78 -0.78 -4.38 -11.05
N ILE A 79 -1.22 -4.76 -9.85
CA ILE A 79 -1.61 -6.15 -9.55
C ILE A 79 -2.93 -6.49 -10.24
N ALA A 80 -3.92 -5.60 -10.16
CA ALA A 80 -5.26 -5.81 -10.73
C ALA A 80 -5.24 -5.88 -12.26
N GLU A 81 -4.36 -5.15 -12.94
CA GLU A 81 -4.17 -5.23 -14.40
C GLU A 81 -3.53 -6.56 -14.86
N ASN A 82 -2.99 -7.37 -13.94
CA ASN A 82 -2.29 -8.62 -14.24
C ASN A 82 -2.90 -9.83 -13.52
N CYS A 83 -4.13 -9.72 -12.99
CA CYS A 83 -4.85 -10.79 -12.31
C CYS A 83 -6.15 -11.15 -13.04
#